data_AF-A0A1H3K427-F1
#
_entry.id   AF-A0A1H3K427-F1
#
_cell.length_a   1.000
_cell.length_b   1.000
_cell.length_c   1.000
_cell.angle_alpha   90.00
_cell.angle_beta   90.00
_cell.angle_gamma   90.00
#
_symmetry.space_group_name_H-M   'P 1'
#
loop_
_entity.id
_entity.type
_entity.pdbx_description
1 polymer ?
#
loop_
_entity_poly.entity_id
_entity_poly.type
_entity_poly.pdbx_seq_one_letter_code
_entity_poly.pdbx_strand_id
1 'polypeptide(L)' 'MGRIGFQEILLVFGLALLIFGPSKLPEIGKSLGKGIREFKSATKEMTDSVSIEDTSSDKE' A
#
# COMPACT_ATOMS: atom_id res chain seq x y z
N MET A 1 0.50 -7.55 -30.60
CA MET A 1 0.13 -8.08 -29.27
C MET A 1 -0.68 -7.00 -28.57
N GLY A 2 -2.00 -7.19 -28.46
CA GLY A 2 -2.92 -6.16 -27.97
C GLY A 2 -2.58 -5.73 -26.55
N ARG A 3 -2.43 -4.43 -26.33
CA ARG A 3 -2.27 -3.87 -24.99
C ARG A 3 -3.65 -3.92 -24.36
N ILE A 4 -3.80 -4.65 -23.26
CA ILE A 4 -5.02 -4.63 -22.46
C ILE A 4 -5.31 -3.17 -22.14
N GLY A 5 -6.41 -2.66 -22.69
CA GLY A 5 -6.83 -1.29 -22.51
C GLY A 5 -7.49 -1.10 -21.16
N PHE A 6 -7.66 0.18 -20.80
CA PHE A 6 -8.46 0.56 -19.64
C PHE A 6 -9.88 -0.05 -19.69
N GLN A 7 -10.42 -0.21 -20.90
CA GLN A 7 -11.75 -0.76 -21.14
C GLN A 7 -11.83 -2.26 -20.82
N GLU A 8 -10.84 -3.08 -21.22
CA GLU A 8 -10.80 -4.49 -20.81
C GLU A 8 -10.63 -4.66 -19.30
N ILE A 9 -9.78 -3.85 -18.66
CA ILE A 9 -9.61 -3.86 -17.20
C ILE A 9 -10.93 -3.55 -16.49
N LEU A 10 -11.67 -2.53 -16.94
CA LEU A 10 -12.99 -2.19 -16.40
C LEU A 10 -14.00 -3.32 -16.56
N LEU A 11 -13.99 -4.02 -17.69
CA LEU A 11 -14.89 -5.15 -17.96
C LEU A 11 -14.61 -6.32 -17.01
N VAL A 12 -13.33 -6.70 -16.86
CA VAL A 12 -12.91 -7.76 -15.94
C VAL A 12 -13.21 -7.36 -14.49
N PHE A 13 -12.96 -6.10 -14.14
CA PHE A 13 -13.26 -5.57 -12.82
C PHE A 13 -14.76 -5.58 -12.53
N GLY A 14 -15.60 -5.23 -13.50
CA GLY A 14 -17.06 -5.33 -13.39
C GLY A 14 -17.52 -6.77 -13.14
N LEU A 15 -16.93 -7.76 -13.82
CA LEU A 15 -17.24 -9.17 -13.58
C LEU A 15 -16.77 -9.63 -12.20
N ALA A 16 -15.57 -9.23 -11.78
CA ALA A 16 -15.07 -9.50 -10.43
C ALA A 16 -15.99 -8.87 -9.37
N LEU A 17 -16.50 -7.66 -9.61
CA LEU A 17 -17.46 -7.00 -8.74
C LEU A 17 -18.81 -7.69 -8.68
N LEU A 18 -19.24 -8.39 -9.73
CA LEU A 18 -20.47 -9.18 -9.68
C LEU A 18 -20.32 -10.40 -8.76
N ILE A 19 -19.14 -11.01 -8.76
CA ILE A 19 -18.82 -12.18 -7.91
C ILE A 19 -18.58 -11.74 -6.45
N PHE A 20 -17.71 -10.76 -6.24
CA PHE A 20 -17.30 -10.32 -4.90
C PHE A 20 -18.24 -9.27 -4.29
N GLY A 21 -18.93 -8.48 -5.11
CA GLY A 21 -19.77 -7.36 -4.72
C GLY A 21 -18.99 -6.04 -4.62
N PRO A 22 -19.58 -4.89 -5.02
CA PRO A 22 -18.92 -3.58 -4.96
C PRO A 22 -18.56 -3.14 -3.54
N SER A 23 -19.30 -3.61 -2.54
CA SER A 23 -19.05 -3.29 -1.13
C SER A 23 -17.77 -3.89 -0.56
N LYS A 24 -17.20 -4.92 -1.21
CA LYS A 24 -16.01 -5.62 -0.71
C LYS A 24 -14.72 -4.88 -1.03
N LEU A 25 -14.70 -4.13 -2.15
CA LEU A 25 -13.56 -3.26 -2.49
C LEU A 25 -13.23 -2.21 -1.42
N PRO A 26 -14.18 -1.38 -0.93
CA PRO A 26 -13.87 -0.39 0.09
C PRO A 26 -13.51 -1.03 1.44
N GLU A 27 -14.03 -2.23 1.74
CA GLU A 27 -13.69 -2.98 2.94
C GLU A 27 -12.23 -3.48 2.92
N ILE A 28 -11.83 -4.10 1.80
CA ILE A 28 -10.43 -4.51 1.56
C ILE A 28 -9.51 -3.28 1.50
N GLY A 29 -9.92 -2.21 0.85
CA GLY A 29 -9.15 -0.96 0.80
C GLY A 29 -8.95 -0.32 2.17
N LYS A 30 -9.96 -0.34 3.05
CA LYS A 30 -9.85 0.16 4.42
C LYS A 30 -8.88 -0.68 5.26
N SER A 31 -8.95 -2.01 5.18
CA SER A 31 -8.05 -2.89 5.94
C SER A 31 -6.61 -2.80 5.43
N LEU A 32 -6.41 -2.86 4.11
CA LEU A 32 -5.10 -2.68 3.49
C LEU A 32 -4.52 -1.29 3.76
N GLY A 33 -5.34 -0.25 3.68
CA GLY A 33 -4.92 1.13 3.95
C GLY A 33 -4.46 1.35 5.39
N LYS A 34 -5.13 0.73 6.37
CA LYS A 34 -4.67 0.72 7.76
C LYS A 34 -3.32 0.02 7.89
N GLY A 35 -3.17 -1.17 7.31
CA GLY A 35 -1.91 -1.92 7.34
C GLY A 35 -0.74 -1.17 6.70
N ILE A 36 -0.96 -0.55 5.53
CA ILE A 36 0.06 0.29 4.87
C ILE A 36 0.44 1.50 5.72
N ARG A 37 -0.55 2.15 6.37
CA ARG A 37 -0.29 3.30 7.24
C ARG A 37 0.54 2.92 8.46
N GLU A 38 0.19 1.82 9.12
CA GLU A 38 0.95 1.30 10.27
C GLU A 38 2.36 0.86 9.85
N PHE A 39 2.49 0.14 8.74
CA PHE A 39 3.79 -0.25 8.19
C PHE A 39 4.67 0.96 7.87
N LYS A 40 4.09 2.02 7.28
CA LYS A 40 4.80 3.27 7.00
C LYS A 40 5.24 3.99 8.27
N SER A 41 4.39 4.04 9.30
CA SER A 41 4.75 4.64 10.59
C SER A 41 5.89 3.88 11.26
N ALA A 42 5.80 2.55 11.35
CA ALA A 42 6.84 1.71 11.93
C ALA A 42 8.17 1.85 11.19
N THR A 43 8.14 1.83 9.86
CA THR A 43 9.35 2.05 9.03
C THR A 43 9.96 3.42 9.29
N LYS A 44 9.13 4.47 9.44
CA LYS A 44 9.61 5.82 9.71
C LYS A 44 10.27 5.91 11.09
N GLU A 45 9.66 5.33 12.12
CA GLU A 45 10.24 5.29 13.48
C GLU A 45 11.59 4.57 13.48
N MET A 46 11.71 3.45 12.76
CA MET A 46 12.97 2.73 12.59
C MET A 46 14.03 3.59 11.89
N THR A 47 13.70 4.25 10.77
CA THR A 47 14.62 5.15 10.08
C THR A 47 15.06 6.33 10.95
N ASP A 48 14.13 6.94 11.69
CA ASP A 48 14.44 8.06 12.58
C ASP A 48 15.33 7.61 13.75
N SER A 49 15.15 6.39 14.29
CA SER A 49 16.02 5.84 15.34
C SER A 49 17.44 5.55 14.83
N VAL A 50 17.58 4.94 13.65
CA VAL A 50 18.87 4.61 13.03
C VAL A 50 19.64 5.89 12.65
N SER A 51 18.95 6.94 12.19
CA SER A 51 19.59 8.21 11.82
C SER A 51 20.16 8.99 13.02
N ILE A 52 19.72 8.70 14.25
CA ILE A 52 20.24 9.36 15.47
C ILE A 52 21.55 8.71 15.93
N GLU A 53 21.79 7.44 15.60
CA GLU A 53 23.01 6.73 16.01
C GLU A 53 24.24 7.07 15.14
N ASP A 54 24.06 7.56 13.91
CA ASP A 54 25.17 7.93 13.01
C ASP A 54 25.81 9.31 13.30
N THR A 55 25.19 10.18 14.12
CA THR A 55 25.73 11.54 14.41
C THR A 55 26.54 11.64 15.71
N SER A 56 26.90 10.51 16.33
CA SER A 56 27.54 10.48 17.67
C SER A 56 28.99 9.98 17.69
N SER A 57 29.55 9.50 16.56
CA SER A 57 30.84 8.78 16.52
C SER A 57 32.01 9.57 15.92
N ASP A 58 31.85 10.87 15.62
CA ASP A 58 32.90 11.69 14.98
C ASP A 58 33.45 12.80 15.89
N LYS A 59 33.61 12.49 17.19
CA LYS A 59 34.41 13.28 18.13
C LYS A 59 35.17 12.36 19.10
N GLU A 60 36.27 11.81 18.64
CA GLU A 60 37.46 11.54 19.47
C GLU A 60 38.71 12.07 18.76
#